data_AF-A0A355EPR7-F1
#
_entry.id   AF-A0A355EPR7-F1
#
_cell.length_a   1.000
_cell.length_b   1.000
_cell.length_c   1.000
_cell.angle_alpha   90.00
_cell.angle_beta   90.00
_cell.angle_gamma   90.00
#
_symmetry.space_group_name_H-M   'P 1'
#
loop_
_entity.id
_entity.type
_entity.pdbx_description
1 polymer ?
#
loop_
_entity_poly.entity_id
_entity_poly.type
_entity_poly.pdbx_seq_one_letter_code
_entity_poly.pdbx_strand_id
1 'polypeptide(L)'
;MSIFSRYIGKKVSDITIMKSLHLLMVANVSIQEALRRIADKLPDSEMADRLAVASDMVSREGRTLPEAMREVGLFEKYVDLIEIGQQTGNLNTVLKELIDMEEEIAAAKKKIVSAVIYP
;
A
#
# COMPACT_ATOMS: atom_id res chain seq x y z
N MET A 1 22.23 26.94 -15.51
CA MET A 1 20.78 26.61 -15.58
C MET A 1 20.63 25.20 -16.13
N SER A 2 20.59 24.19 -15.26
CA SER A 2 19.95 22.91 -15.59
C SER A 2 19.44 22.31 -14.28
N ILE A 3 18.17 22.57 -14.01
CA ILE A 3 17.38 22.13 -12.84
C ILE A 3 16.80 20.72 -13.13
N PHE A 4 17.29 20.04 -14.18
CA PHE A 4 16.68 18.84 -14.75
C PHE A 4 17.15 17.51 -14.16
N SER A 5 17.85 17.51 -13.02
CA SER A 5 18.34 16.29 -12.36
C SER A 5 17.64 16.01 -11.02
N ARG A 6 16.34 16.34 -10.90
CA ARG A 6 15.55 16.09 -9.67
C ARG A 6 14.25 15.28 -9.89
N TYR A 7 14.08 14.64 -11.04
CA TYR A 7 13.04 13.64 -11.24
C TYR A 7 13.60 12.23 -10.99
N ILE A 8 14.16 12.00 -9.79
CA ILE A 8 14.10 10.64 -9.23
C ILE A 8 12.68 10.55 -8.68
N GLY A 9 11.79 9.87 -9.40
CA GLY A 9 10.42 9.62 -8.95
C GLY A 9 10.44 9.17 -7.49
N LYS A 10 9.70 9.85 -6.62
CA LYS A 10 9.69 9.54 -5.19
C LYS A 10 8.97 8.20 -5.03
N LYS A 11 9.72 7.10 -5.00
CA LYS A 11 9.19 5.76 -4.79
C LYS A 11 8.33 5.75 -3.54
N VAL A 12 7.05 5.45 -3.69
CA VAL A 12 6.12 5.41 -2.56
C VAL A 12 6.26 4.07 -1.86
N SER A 13 6.26 4.08 -0.53
CA SER A 13 6.35 2.86 0.27
C SER A 13 4.97 2.21 0.43
N ASP A 14 4.98 0.87 0.48
CA ASP A 14 3.80 0.04 0.68
C ASP A 14 2.96 0.49 1.90
N ILE A 15 3.62 0.80 3.02
CA ILE A 15 2.94 1.28 4.24
C ILE A 15 2.12 2.55 4.01
N THR A 16 2.55 3.46 3.13
CA THR A 16 1.78 4.68 2.81
C THR A 16 0.49 4.34 2.07
N ILE A 17 0.55 3.37 1.17
CA ILE A 17 -0.60 2.89 0.41
C ILE A 17 -1.56 2.13 1.34
N MET A 18 -1.03 1.24 2.20
CA MET A 18 -1.82 0.52 3.21
C MET A 18 -2.56 1.46 4.16
N LYS A 19 -1.89 2.50 4.67
CA LYS A 19 -2.53 3.52 5.51
C LYS A 19 -3.66 4.25 4.80
N SER A 20 -3.45 4.62 3.54
CA SER A 20 -4.46 5.31 2.74
C SER A 20 -5.66 4.40 2.47
N LEU A 21 -5.41 3.12 2.16
CA LEU A 21 -6.45 2.12 1.96
C LEU A 21 -7.25 1.89 3.24
N HIS A 22 -6.58 1.65 4.37
CA HIS A 22 -7.22 1.48 5.68
C HIS A 22 -8.09 2.70 6.05
N LEU A 23 -7.58 3.92 5.86
CA LEU A 23 -8.34 5.15 6.13
C LEU A 23 -9.63 5.21 5.32
N LEU A 24 -9.55 4.92 4.02
CA LEU A 24 -10.70 4.95 3.12
C LEU A 24 -11.70 3.85 3.45
N MET A 25 -11.22 2.66 3.81
CA MET A 25 -12.10 1.57 4.22
C MET A 25 -12.83 1.85 5.54
N VAL A 26 -12.16 2.46 6.54
CA VAL A 26 -12.79 2.93 7.77
C VAL A 26 -13.85 4.01 7.47
N ALA A 27 -13.65 4.81 6.43
CA ALA A 27 -14.63 5.76 5.93
C ALA A 27 -15.75 5.12 5.09
N ASN A 28 -15.87 3.78 5.07
CA ASN A 28 -16.83 3.00 4.29
C ASN A 28 -16.75 3.26 2.76
N VAL A 29 -15.59 3.68 2.27
CA VAL A 29 -15.33 3.73 0.83
C VAL A 29 -15.10 2.30 0.32
N SER A 30 -15.73 1.95 -0.79
CA SER A 30 -15.52 0.63 -1.41
C SER A 30 -14.06 0.43 -1.80
N ILE A 31 -13.59 -0.82 -1.79
CA ILE A 31 -12.18 -1.16 -2.09
C ILE A 31 -11.79 -0.65 -3.48
N GLN A 32 -12.66 -0.79 -4.48
CA GLN A 32 -12.40 -0.38 -5.85
C GLN A 32 -12.16 1.13 -5.94
N GLU A 33 -13.05 1.90 -5.31
CA GLU A 33 -12.96 3.36 -5.26
C GLU A 33 -11.76 3.82 -4.42
N ALA A 34 -11.46 3.11 -3.34
CA ALA A 34 -10.29 3.42 -2.52
C ALA A 34 -8.99 3.25 -3.32
N LEU A 35 -8.82 2.12 -4.02
CA LEU A 35 -7.68 1.88 -4.90
C LEU A 35 -7.56 2.96 -5.98
N ARG A 36 -8.69 3.34 -6.61
CA ARG A 36 -8.71 4.37 -7.64
C ARG A 36 -8.29 5.74 -7.12
N ARG A 37 -8.86 6.17 -5.98
CA ARG A 37 -8.50 7.44 -5.35
C ARG A 37 -7.04 7.51 -4.91
N ILE A 38 -6.47 6.39 -4.49
CA ILE A 38 -5.06 6.33 -4.13
C ILE A 38 -4.21 6.47 -5.40
N ALA A 39 -4.53 5.71 -6.46
CA ALA A 39 -3.85 5.81 -7.75
C ALA A 39 -3.84 7.25 -8.30
N ASP A 40 -4.98 7.93 -8.31
CA ASP A 40 -5.13 9.29 -8.84
C ASP A 40 -4.29 10.35 -8.09
N LYS A 41 -3.88 10.07 -6.84
CA LYS A 41 -3.14 10.99 -5.97
C LYS A 41 -1.67 10.63 -5.80
N LEU A 42 -1.23 9.48 -6.30
CA LEU A 42 0.14 9.01 -6.11
C LEU A 42 1.09 9.73 -7.08
N PRO A 43 2.22 10.27 -6.58
CA PRO A 43 3.25 10.87 -7.44
C PRO A 43 4.10 9.82 -8.17
N ASP A 44 4.05 8.57 -7.73
CA ASP A 44 4.77 7.43 -8.32
C ASP A 44 3.90 6.81 -9.41
N SER A 45 4.21 7.13 -10.67
CA SER A 45 3.38 6.72 -11.82
C SER A 45 3.32 5.21 -12.00
N GLU A 46 4.42 4.49 -11.75
CA GLU A 46 4.44 3.03 -11.86
C GLU A 46 3.52 2.40 -10.81
N MET A 47 3.60 2.89 -9.58
CA MET A 47 2.73 2.43 -8.49
C MET A 47 1.27 2.82 -8.70
N ALA A 48 1.02 4.02 -9.21
CA ALA A 48 -0.32 4.50 -9.56
C ALA A 48 -0.97 3.60 -10.63
N ASP A 49 -0.22 3.25 -11.69
CA ASP A 49 -0.69 2.36 -12.75
C ASP A 49 -1.06 0.98 -12.21
N ARG A 50 -0.22 0.38 -11.35
CA ARG A 50 -0.51 -0.91 -10.70
C ARG A 50 -1.80 -0.87 -9.88
N LEU A 51 -2.02 0.21 -9.12
CA LEU A 51 -3.24 0.39 -8.33
C LEU A 51 -4.48 0.63 -9.19
N ALA A 52 -4.33 1.36 -10.30
CA ALA A 52 -5.41 1.56 -11.26
C ALA A 52 -5.82 0.24 -11.92
N VAL A 53 -4.85 -0.57 -12.34
CA VAL A 53 -5.08 -1.92 -12.89
C VAL A 53 -5.76 -2.82 -11.85
N ALA A 54 -5.28 -2.80 -10.60
CA ALA A 54 -5.91 -3.57 -9.52
C ALA A 54 -7.37 -3.12 -9.27
N SER A 55 -7.64 -1.81 -9.31
CA SER A 55 -9.01 -1.27 -9.20
C SER A 55 -9.91 -1.75 -10.34
N ASP A 56 -9.40 -1.74 -11.58
CA ASP A 56 -10.13 -2.22 -12.75
C ASP A 56 -10.43 -3.73 -12.66
N MET A 57 -9.47 -4.55 -12.21
CA MET A 57 -9.68 -5.98 -11.98
C MET A 57 -10.78 -6.27 -10.94
N VAL A 58 -10.77 -5.54 -9.82
CA VAL A 58 -11.76 -5.73 -8.76
C VAL A 58 -13.14 -5.20 -9.18
N SER A 59 -13.22 -4.12 -9.97
CA SER A 59 -14.48 -3.49 -10.36
C SER A 59 -15.13 -4.08 -11.61
N ARG A 60 -14.34 -4.40 -12.64
CA ARG A 60 -14.83 -4.82 -13.96
C ARG A 60 -14.81 -6.33 -14.14
N GLU A 61 -13.77 -6.99 -13.63
CA GLU A 61 -13.60 -8.44 -13.78
C GLU A 61 -14.18 -9.22 -12.59
N GLY A 62 -14.49 -8.53 -11.49
CA GLY A 62 -15.02 -9.15 -10.28
C GLY A 62 -13.99 -9.97 -9.49
N ARG A 63 -12.69 -9.74 -9.75
CA ARG A 63 -11.61 -10.40 -9.00
C ARG A 63 -11.59 -9.96 -7.55
N THR A 64 -11.08 -10.82 -6.68
CA THR A 64 -10.84 -10.48 -5.27
C THR A 64 -9.66 -9.51 -5.16
N LEU A 65 -9.56 -8.81 -4.01
CA LEU A 65 -8.49 -7.85 -3.77
C LEU A 65 -7.09 -8.53 -3.76
N PRO A 66 -6.89 -9.67 -3.08
CA PRO A 66 -5.64 -10.42 -3.11
C PRO A 66 -5.26 -10.87 -4.52
N GLU A 67 -6.20 -11.39 -5.31
CA GLU A 67 -5.92 -11.81 -6.69
C GLU A 67 -5.39 -10.65 -7.54
N ALA A 68 -6.05 -9.49 -7.46
CA ALA A 68 -5.60 -8.29 -8.15
C ALA A 68 -4.20 -7.86 -7.66
N MET A 69 -3.97 -7.86 -6.35
CA MET A 69 -2.67 -7.52 -5.76
C MET A 69 -1.54 -8.43 -6.22
N ARG A 70 -1.76 -9.75 -6.31
CA ARG A 70 -0.76 -10.70 -6.83
C ARG A 70 -0.42 -10.40 -8.28
N GLU A 71 -1.43 -10.14 -9.11
CA GLU A 71 -1.26 -9.88 -10.53
C GLU A 71 -0.35 -8.67 -10.80
N VAL A 72 -0.55 -7.59 -10.03
CA VAL A 72 0.20 -6.34 -10.22
C VAL A 72 1.44 -6.22 -9.32
N GLY A 73 1.77 -7.27 -8.56
CA GLY A 73 2.90 -7.29 -7.62
C GLY A 73 2.79 -6.22 -6.53
N LEU A 74 1.58 -6.00 -6.00
CA LEU A 74 1.33 -5.12 -4.86
C LEU A 74 1.37 -5.93 -3.57
N PHE A 75 2.09 -5.43 -2.57
CA PHE A 75 2.12 -5.99 -1.22
C PHE A 75 2.48 -7.49 -1.17
N GLU A 76 3.37 -7.97 -2.04
CA GLU A 76 3.68 -9.41 -2.20
C GLU A 76 3.91 -10.15 -0.88
N LYS A 77 4.60 -9.50 0.08
CA LYS A 77 4.86 -10.04 1.43
C LYS A 77 3.60 -10.30 2.27
N TYR A 78 2.50 -9.60 2.01
CA TYR A 78 1.32 -9.56 2.87
C TYR A 78 0.04 -10.07 2.21
N VAL A 79 0.09 -10.44 0.93
CA VAL A 79 -1.13 -10.78 0.18
C VAL A 79 -1.91 -11.93 0.83
N ASP A 80 -1.22 -12.92 1.39
CA ASP A 80 -1.87 -14.05 2.06
C ASP A 80 -2.61 -13.63 3.34
N LEU A 81 -2.06 -12.67 4.09
CA LEU A 81 -2.73 -12.11 5.27
C LEU A 81 -3.95 -11.28 4.85
N ILE A 82 -3.81 -10.49 3.79
CA ILE A 82 -4.91 -9.72 3.20
C ILE A 82 -6.03 -10.65 2.71
N GLU A 83 -5.69 -11.80 2.14
CA GLU A 83 -6.65 -12.82 1.72
C GLU A 83 -7.43 -13.39 2.90
N ILE A 84 -6.75 -13.80 3.98
CA ILE A 84 -7.39 -14.27 5.21
C ILE A 84 -8.30 -13.18 5.77
N GLY A 85 -7.84 -11.92 5.79
CA GLY A 85 -8.61 -10.78 6.23
C GLY A 85 -9.87 -10.56 5.39
N GLN A 86 -9.77 -10.67 4.06
CA GLN A 86 -10.92 -10.51 3.18
C GLN A 86 -11.93 -11.65 3.33
N GLN A 87 -11.48 -12.91 3.38
CA GLN A 87 -12.35 -14.08 3.52
C GLN A 87 -13.08 -14.10 4.86
N THR A 88 -12.45 -13.63 5.92
CA THR A 88 -13.03 -13.58 7.27
C THR A 88 -13.81 -12.30 7.56
N GLY A 89 -13.83 -11.33 6.62
CA GLY A 89 -14.45 -10.02 6.82
C GLY A 89 -13.68 -9.08 7.75
N ASN A 90 -12.45 -9.44 8.14
CA ASN A 90 -11.61 -8.70 9.07
C ASN A 90 -10.51 -7.86 8.37
N LEU A 91 -10.69 -7.52 7.10
CA LEU A 91 -9.68 -6.83 6.29
C LEU A 91 -9.21 -5.50 6.92
N ASN A 92 -10.10 -4.74 7.55
CA ASN A 92 -9.75 -3.51 8.27
C ASN A 92 -8.75 -3.79 9.41
N THR A 93 -9.04 -4.81 10.23
CA THR A 93 -8.19 -5.21 11.35
C THR A 93 -6.83 -5.68 10.84
N VAL A 94 -6.82 -6.54 9.82
CA VAL A 94 -5.56 -7.04 9.22
C VAL A 94 -4.72 -5.89 8.68
N LEU A 95 -5.30 -4.95 7.93
CA LEU A 95 -4.55 -3.80 7.44
C LEU A 95 -3.98 -2.95 8.57
N LYS A 96 -4.72 -2.76 9.67
CA LYS A 96 -4.24 -2.03 10.84
C LYS A 96 -3.04 -2.71 11.49
N GLU A 97 -3.12 -4.02 11.72
CA GLU A 97 -2.04 -4.81 12.31
C GLU A 97 -0.78 -4.79 11.42
N LEU A 98 -0.94 -4.89 10.10
CA LEU A 98 0.16 -4.79 9.15
C LEU A 98 0.84 -3.42 9.18
N ILE A 99 0.05 -2.35 9.27
CA ILE A 99 0.57 -0.98 9.39
C ILE A 99 1.40 -0.87 10.68
N ASP A 100 0.85 -1.30 11.81
CA ASP A 100 1.50 -1.19 13.12
C ASP A 100 2.81 -1.98 13.17
N MET A 101 2.79 -3.22 12.63
CA MET A 101 4.00 -4.03 12.51
C MET A 101 5.10 -3.34 11.68
N GLU A 102 4.75 -2.73 10.54
CA GLU A 102 5.74 -2.02 9.72
C GLU A 102 6.26 -0.75 10.39
N GLU A 103 5.43 -0.04 11.16
CA GLU A 103 5.87 1.11 11.96
C GLU A 103 6.84 0.70 13.06
N GLU A 104 6.57 -0.41 13.75
CA GLU A 104 7.46 -0.96 14.78
C GLU A 104 8.80 -1.38 14.19
N ILE A 105 8.79 -2.08 13.05
CA ILE A 105 10.00 -2.47 12.32
C ILE A 105 10.80 -1.23 11.89
N ALA A 106 10.13 -0.21 11.36
CA ALA A 106 10.77 1.04 10.95
C ALA A 106 11.38 1.79 12.16
N ALA A 107 10.68 1.82 13.30
CA ALA A 107 11.15 2.45 14.52
C ALA A 107 12.37 1.70 15.10
N ALA A 108 12.36 0.37 15.10
CA ALA A 108 13.48 -0.45 15.55
C ALA A 108 14.72 -0.22 14.67
N LYS A 109 14.56 -0.21 13.34
CA LYS A 109 15.65 0.10 12.39
C LYS A 109 16.24 1.48 12.65
N LYS A 110 15.39 2.50 12.87
CA LYS A 110 15.85 3.86 13.15
C LYS A 110 16.68 3.95 14.44
N LYS A 111 16.27 3.25 15.51
CA LYS A 111 17.00 3.20 16.79
C LYS A 111 18.40 2.58 16.63
N ILE A 112 18.49 1.47 15.90
CA ILE A 112 19.77 0.79 15.63
C ILE A 112 20.70 1.73 14.86
N VAL A 113 20.21 2.35 13.78
CA VAL A 113 21.01 3.28 12.97
C VAL A 113 21.46 4.49 13.79
N SER A 114 20.60 5.06 14.64
CA SER A 114 21.00 6.19 15.48
C SER A 114 22.05 5.82 16.53
N ALA A 115 21.99 4.62 17.11
CA ALA A 115 22.95 4.15 18.10
C ALA A 115 24.33 3.85 17.51
N VAL A 116 24.39 3.46 16.23
CA VAL A 116 25.66 3.23 15.53
C VAL A 116 26.32 4.54 15.10
N ILE A 117 25.53 5.57 14.77
CA ILE A 117 26.05 6.87 14.31
C ILE A 117 26.44 7.78 15.49
N TYR A 118 25.78 7.62 16.65
CA TYR A 118 26.13 8.31 17.89
C TYR A 118 26.54 7.27 18.97
N PRO A 119 27.84 6.90 19.03
CA PRO A 119 28.34 6.01 20.08
C PRO A 119 28.26 6.63 21.48
#